data_AF-A0A8J6JRW3-F1
#
_entry.id   AF-A0A8J6JRW3-F1
#
_cell.length_a   1.000
_cell.length_b   1.000
_cell.length_c   1.000
_cell.angle_alpha   90.00
_cell.angle_beta   90.00
_cell.angle_gamma   90.00
#
_symmetry.space_group_name_H-M   'P 1'
#
loop_
_entity.id
_entity.type
_entity.pdbx_description
1 polymer ?
#
loop_
_entity_poly.entity_id
_entity_poly.type
_entity_poly.pdbx_seq_one_letter_code
_entity_poly.pdbx_strand_id
1 'polypeptide(L)'
;MSLVVDDYTFNVEHKLPTEEKVPVMYPNTLPDVFTKFLQENRIACEIGLYYLLHITKQRNKNSLLRLLPAIKETYNDTAFTDIFLHLFTSNLTLLSEEFGSEEFCTHIFDGFFINALTKKENIHRHILRLLLHLHHKVAPSKLESLQKALEPTKTNGEAVKELYNQLSEKLQQKKASPPAAEPEPAAMDLPLYSVPTPPVV
;
A
#
# COMPACT_ATOMS: atom_id res chain seq x y z
N MET A 1 8.14 3.75 -26.36
CA MET A 1 8.17 3.29 -24.96
C MET A 1 7.10 2.22 -24.76
N SER A 2 7.44 1.12 -24.11
CA SER A 2 6.54 -0.02 -23.88
C SER A 2 6.35 -0.16 -22.38
N LEU A 3 5.10 -0.02 -21.90
CA LEU A 3 4.73 0.03 -20.48
C LEU A 3 5.44 -1.03 -19.64
N VAL A 4 5.43 -2.28 -20.12
CA VAL A 4 6.03 -3.42 -19.42
C VAL A 4 7.55 -3.33 -19.41
N VAL A 5 8.15 -2.95 -20.54
CA VAL A 5 9.61 -2.83 -20.66
C VAL A 5 10.12 -1.75 -19.72
N ASP A 6 9.45 -0.60 -19.67
CA ASP A 6 9.84 0.51 -18.81
C ASP A 6 9.81 0.10 -17.32
N ASP A 7 8.83 -0.72 -16.91
CA ASP A 7 8.70 -1.21 -15.54
C ASP A 7 9.75 -2.24 -15.16
N TYR A 8 10.12 -3.12 -16.10
CA TYR A 8 11.21 -4.06 -15.89
C TYR A 8 12.56 -3.36 -15.83
N THR A 9 12.83 -2.43 -16.75
CA THR A 9 14.08 -1.65 -16.76
C THR A 9 14.27 -0.92 -15.44
N PHE A 10 13.24 -0.22 -14.95
CA PHE A 10 13.35 0.52 -13.70
C PHE A 10 13.53 -0.40 -12.47
N ASN A 11 12.86 -1.56 -12.45
CA ASN A 11 13.03 -2.53 -11.37
C ASN A 11 14.46 -3.11 -11.34
N VAL A 12 15.08 -3.32 -12.51
CA VAL A 12 16.47 -3.75 -12.62
C VAL A 12 17.40 -2.62 -12.16
N GLU A 13 17.22 -1.40 -12.67
CA GLU A 13 18.03 -0.23 -12.29
C GLU A 13 18.02 0.04 -10.79
N HIS A 14 16.87 -0.09 -10.13
CA HIS A 14 16.78 0.10 -8.68
C HIS A 14 17.61 -0.92 -7.88
N LYS A 15 17.88 -2.10 -8.46
CA LYS A 15 18.69 -3.16 -7.85
C LYS A 15 20.18 -3.02 -8.18
N LEU A 16 20.58 -2.14 -9.09
CA LEU A 16 21.98 -1.93 -9.43
C LEU A 16 22.71 -1.16 -8.31
N PRO A 17 24.02 -1.41 -8.11
CA PRO A 17 24.86 -0.65 -7.19
C PRO A 17 24.81 0.85 -7.46
N THR A 18 24.89 1.65 -6.40
CA THR A 18 24.67 3.11 -6.42
C THR A 18 25.62 3.88 -7.35
N GLU A 19 26.79 3.31 -7.65
CA GLU A 19 27.82 3.94 -8.51
C GLU A 19 27.43 4.01 -10.00
N GLU A 20 26.46 3.21 -10.47
CA GLU A 20 25.99 3.21 -11.87
C GLU A 20 24.63 3.92 -12.08
N LYS A 21 24.09 4.56 -11.03
CA LYS A 21 22.74 5.15 -11.10
C LYS A 21 22.75 6.47 -11.85
N VAL A 22 22.36 6.42 -13.13
CA VAL A 22 21.79 7.60 -13.79
C VAL A 22 20.42 7.88 -13.15
N PRO A 23 20.12 9.10 -12.69
CA PRO A 23 18.79 9.42 -12.17
C PRO A 23 17.77 9.40 -13.32
N VAL A 24 17.19 8.24 -13.58
CA VAL A 24 16.10 8.07 -14.54
C VAL A 24 14.80 8.43 -13.83
N MET A 25 14.11 9.45 -14.34
CA MET A 25 12.78 9.80 -13.85
C MET A 25 11.81 8.69 -14.25
N TYR A 26 11.07 8.15 -13.28
CA TYR A 26 10.08 7.12 -13.55
C TYR A 26 9.03 7.66 -14.55
N PRO A 27 8.64 6.90 -15.59
CA PRO A 27 7.70 7.42 -16.57
C PRO A 27 6.34 7.62 -15.90
N ASN A 28 5.83 8.85 -15.88
CA ASN A 28 4.62 9.20 -15.12
C ASN A 28 3.32 9.12 -15.92
N THR A 29 3.40 8.94 -17.24
CA THR A 29 2.22 8.94 -18.14
C THR A 29 1.97 7.57 -18.74
N LEU A 30 0.71 7.14 -18.71
CA LEU A 30 0.26 6.00 -19.50
C LEU A 30 -0.11 6.44 -20.91
N PRO A 31 0.11 5.63 -21.95
CA PRO A 31 -0.42 5.92 -23.29
C PRO A 31 -1.95 5.98 -23.26
N ASP A 32 -2.57 7.01 -23.88
CA ASP A 32 -4.03 7.18 -23.87
C ASP A 32 -4.79 5.96 -24.41
N VAL A 33 -4.19 5.29 -25.39
CA VAL A 33 -4.70 4.06 -26.00
C VAL A 33 -4.85 2.94 -24.97
N PHE A 34 -3.98 2.88 -23.97
CA PHE A 34 -4.04 1.89 -22.89
C PHE A 34 -5.33 2.03 -22.07
N THR A 35 -5.60 3.23 -21.57
CA THR A 35 -6.81 3.51 -20.77
C THR A 35 -8.08 3.24 -21.57
N LYS A 36 -8.09 3.64 -22.85
CA LYS A 36 -9.21 3.36 -23.76
C LYS A 36 -9.47 1.85 -23.93
N PHE A 37 -8.42 1.06 -24.12
CA PHE A 37 -8.57 -0.40 -24.22
C PHE A 37 -9.08 -1.04 -22.92
N LEU A 38 -8.65 -0.55 -21.74
CA LEU A 38 -9.17 -1.05 -20.46
C LEU A 38 -10.66 -0.75 -20.28
N GLN A 39 -11.15 0.34 -20.85
CA GLN A 39 -12.56 0.75 -20.80
C GLN A 39 -13.43 -0.02 -21.80
N GLU A 40 -12.94 -0.25 -23.02
CA GLU A 40 -13.75 -0.73 -24.14
C GLU A 40 -13.62 -2.23 -24.40
N ASN A 41 -12.50 -2.84 -24.02
CA ASN A 41 -12.20 -4.24 -24.36
C ASN A 41 -12.06 -5.11 -23.10
N ARG A 42 -12.96 -6.09 -22.97
CA ARG A 42 -12.96 -7.04 -21.85
C ARG A 42 -11.62 -7.78 -21.68
N ILE A 43 -11.02 -8.28 -22.74
CA ILE A 43 -9.77 -9.05 -22.67
C ILE A 43 -8.61 -8.13 -22.25
N ALA A 44 -8.53 -6.93 -22.82
CA ALA A 44 -7.51 -5.95 -22.44
C ALA A 44 -7.66 -5.54 -20.97
N CYS A 45 -8.90 -5.34 -20.51
CA CYS A 45 -9.21 -5.11 -19.10
C CYS A 45 -8.69 -6.23 -18.20
N GLU A 46 -9.03 -7.49 -18.49
CA GLU A 46 -8.55 -8.66 -17.72
C GLU A 46 -7.02 -8.69 -17.65
N ILE A 47 -6.34 -8.53 -18.79
CA ILE A 47 -4.87 -8.48 -18.86
C ILE A 47 -4.32 -7.34 -18.00
N GLY A 48 -4.93 -6.15 -18.07
CA GLY A 48 -4.54 -5.00 -17.26
C GLY A 48 -4.69 -5.24 -15.76
N LEU A 49 -5.77 -5.90 -15.34
CA LEU A 49 -6.00 -6.28 -13.94
C LEU A 49 -4.97 -7.31 -13.46
N TYR A 50 -4.68 -8.35 -14.24
CA TYR A 50 -3.62 -9.31 -13.92
C TYR A 50 -2.25 -8.64 -13.85
N TYR A 51 -1.99 -7.67 -14.71
CA TYR A 51 -0.76 -6.90 -14.69
C TYR A 51 -0.63 -6.05 -13.43
N LEU A 52 -1.71 -5.40 -12.98
CA LEU A 52 -1.72 -4.68 -11.71
C LEU A 52 -1.41 -5.61 -10.52
N LEU A 53 -2.04 -6.79 -10.49
CA LEU A 53 -1.77 -7.81 -9.46
C LEU A 53 -0.31 -8.25 -9.48
N HIS A 54 0.26 -8.47 -10.67
CA HIS A 54 1.66 -8.83 -10.85
C HIS A 54 2.60 -7.76 -10.30
N ILE A 55 2.41 -6.49 -10.68
CA ILE A 55 3.20 -5.36 -10.19
C ILE A 55 3.11 -5.20 -8.67
N THR A 56 1.90 -5.34 -8.12
CA THR A 56 1.67 -5.26 -6.68
C THR A 56 2.44 -6.37 -5.95
N LYS A 57 2.44 -7.59 -6.51
CA LYS A 57 3.23 -8.72 -6.00
C LYS A 57 4.74 -8.47 -6.06
N GLN A 58 5.22 -7.73 -7.06
CA GLN A 58 6.62 -7.29 -7.16
C GLN A 58 6.97 -6.13 -6.21
N ARG A 59 6.01 -5.62 -5.42
CA ARG A 59 6.17 -4.46 -4.54
C ARG A 59 6.63 -3.20 -5.27
N ASN A 60 6.34 -3.08 -6.56
CA ASN A 60 6.70 -1.89 -7.32
C ASN A 60 5.63 -0.80 -7.15
N LYS A 61 5.80 0.03 -6.12
CA LYS A 61 4.85 1.10 -5.77
C LYS A 61 4.68 2.13 -6.89
N ASN A 62 5.75 2.47 -7.61
CA ASN A 62 5.69 3.50 -8.65
C ASN A 62 4.82 3.03 -9.83
N SER A 63 5.01 1.79 -10.28
CA SER A 63 4.15 1.19 -11.31
C SER A 63 2.71 1.06 -10.86
N LEU A 64 2.50 0.65 -9.61
CA LEU A 64 1.17 0.54 -9.00
C LEU A 64 0.44 1.89 -9.03
N LEU A 65 1.07 2.93 -8.47
CA LEU A 65 0.49 4.27 -8.40
C LEU A 65 0.22 4.87 -9.79
N ARG A 66 1.09 4.59 -10.77
CA ARG A 66 0.90 5.01 -12.16
C ARG A 66 -0.29 4.33 -12.83
N LEU A 67 -0.51 3.03 -12.58
CA LEU A 67 -1.58 2.26 -13.22
C LEU A 67 -2.95 2.47 -12.59
N LEU A 68 -2.98 2.74 -11.29
CA LEU A 68 -4.22 2.80 -10.51
C LEU A 68 -5.28 3.76 -11.08
N PRO A 69 -4.93 4.96 -11.59
CA PRO A 69 -5.90 5.86 -12.20
C PRO A 69 -6.60 5.29 -13.44
N ALA A 70 -5.92 4.46 -14.23
CA ALA A 70 -6.52 3.82 -15.41
C ALA A 70 -7.37 2.60 -15.01
N ILE A 71 -6.98 1.88 -13.96
CA ILE A 71 -7.71 0.68 -13.49
C ILE A 71 -9.03 1.05 -12.80
N LYS A 72 -9.16 2.24 -12.21
CA LYS A 72 -10.43 2.67 -11.58
C LYS A 72 -11.58 2.80 -12.59
N GLU A 73 -11.27 2.98 -13.87
CA GLU A 73 -12.24 3.18 -14.96
C GLU A 73 -12.22 1.97 -15.93
N THR A 74 -12.35 0.76 -15.40
CA THR A 74 -12.33 -0.46 -16.24
C THR A 74 -13.69 -0.83 -16.85
N TYR A 75 -13.65 -1.61 -17.94
CA TYR A 75 -14.80 -2.27 -18.55
C TYR A 75 -15.74 -2.88 -17.50
N ASN A 76 -17.01 -2.44 -17.48
CA ASN A 76 -18.05 -2.91 -16.56
C ASN A 76 -17.65 -2.96 -15.07
N ASP A 77 -16.80 -2.04 -14.61
CA ASP A 77 -16.30 -2.00 -13.23
C ASP A 77 -15.65 -3.33 -12.79
N THR A 78 -14.97 -4.04 -13.70
CA THR A 78 -14.35 -5.34 -13.43
C THR A 78 -13.29 -5.25 -12.31
N ALA A 79 -12.62 -4.10 -12.18
CA ALA A 79 -11.71 -3.78 -11.07
C ALA A 79 -12.38 -3.80 -9.68
N PHE A 80 -13.71 -3.83 -9.60
CA PHE A 80 -14.46 -3.86 -8.34
C PHE A 80 -15.25 -5.16 -8.14
N THR A 81 -14.90 -6.21 -8.88
CA THR A 81 -15.39 -7.57 -8.61
C THR A 81 -14.80 -8.12 -7.32
N ASP A 82 -15.54 -8.97 -6.61
CA ASP A 82 -15.11 -9.53 -5.32
C ASP A 82 -13.80 -10.32 -5.45
N ILE A 83 -13.66 -11.11 -6.52
CA ILE A 83 -12.45 -11.90 -6.81
C ILE A 83 -11.22 -11.00 -6.96
N PHE A 84 -11.32 -9.96 -7.80
CA PHE A 84 -10.19 -9.06 -8.01
C PHE A 84 -9.85 -8.27 -6.75
N LEU A 85 -10.85 -7.70 -6.06
CA LEU A 85 -10.63 -6.93 -4.84
C LEU A 85 -9.98 -7.78 -3.74
N HIS A 86 -10.38 -9.04 -3.61
CA HIS A 86 -9.78 -9.96 -2.65
C HIS A 86 -8.29 -10.20 -2.95
N LEU A 87 -7.97 -10.50 -4.21
CA LEU A 87 -6.57 -10.68 -4.65
C LEU A 87 -5.75 -9.39 -4.50
N PHE A 88 -6.33 -8.25 -4.88
CA PHE A 88 -5.66 -6.97 -4.85
C PHE A 88 -5.38 -6.51 -3.43
N THR A 89 -6.37 -6.53 -2.54
CA THR A 89 -6.19 -6.19 -1.13
C THR A 89 -5.21 -7.15 -0.43
N SER A 90 -5.23 -8.44 -0.77
CA SER A 90 -4.23 -9.40 -0.29
C SER A 90 -2.81 -9.02 -0.75
N ASN A 91 -2.61 -8.71 -2.03
CA ASN A 91 -1.29 -8.30 -2.54
C ASN A 91 -0.85 -6.95 -1.96
N LEU A 92 -1.76 -6.01 -1.67
CA LEU A 92 -1.42 -4.73 -1.03
C LEU A 92 -0.76 -4.93 0.34
N THR A 93 -1.06 -6.01 1.07
CA THR A 93 -0.38 -6.31 2.34
C THR A 93 1.13 -6.52 2.18
N LEU A 94 1.61 -6.87 0.98
CA LEU A 94 3.03 -7.01 0.68
C LEU A 94 3.78 -5.67 0.66
N LEU A 95 3.04 -4.55 0.56
CA LEU A 95 3.55 -3.19 0.62
C LEU A 95 3.24 -2.53 1.98
N SER A 96 3.16 -3.31 3.06
CA SER A 96 2.81 -2.81 4.41
C SER A 96 3.61 -1.58 4.84
N GLU A 97 4.89 -1.51 4.51
CA GLU A 97 5.77 -0.39 4.87
C GLU A 97 5.43 0.92 4.13
N GLU A 98 4.82 0.83 2.96
CA GLU A 98 4.44 2.02 2.17
C GLU A 98 3.19 2.72 2.74
N PHE A 99 2.38 2.02 3.54
CA PHE A 99 1.19 2.60 4.18
C PHE A 99 1.52 3.63 5.28
N GLY A 100 2.79 3.76 5.67
CA GLY A 100 3.23 4.87 6.52
C GLY A 100 3.21 6.22 5.79
N SER A 101 3.22 6.22 4.46
CA SER A 101 3.16 7.43 3.63
C SER A 101 1.71 7.89 3.42
N GLU A 102 1.45 9.14 3.75
CA GLU A 102 0.15 9.78 3.51
C GLU A 102 -0.17 9.89 2.01
N GLU A 103 0.84 10.14 1.17
CA GLU A 103 0.69 10.20 -0.28
C GLU A 103 0.29 8.84 -0.85
N PHE A 104 0.98 7.76 -0.44
CA PHE A 104 0.65 6.41 -0.90
C PHE A 104 -0.78 6.03 -0.48
N CYS A 105 -1.13 6.29 0.77
CA CYS A 105 -2.47 6.01 1.26
C CYS A 105 -3.56 6.83 0.58
N THR A 106 -3.29 8.10 0.24
CA THR A 106 -4.23 8.96 -0.49
C THR A 106 -4.53 8.39 -1.88
N HIS A 107 -3.50 7.95 -2.61
CA HIS A 107 -3.70 7.34 -3.92
C HIS A 107 -4.49 6.02 -3.84
N ILE A 108 -4.13 5.14 -2.90
CA ILE A 108 -4.78 3.83 -2.74
C ILE A 108 -6.21 4.00 -2.23
N PHE A 109 -6.40 4.66 -1.09
CA PHE A 109 -7.71 4.74 -0.46
C PHE A 109 -8.60 5.77 -1.15
N ASP A 110 -8.18 7.02 -1.29
CA ASP A 110 -9.07 8.05 -1.83
C ASP A 110 -9.20 7.90 -3.34
N GLY A 111 -8.06 7.78 -4.03
CA GLY A 111 -7.99 7.71 -5.48
C GLY A 111 -8.74 6.52 -6.09
N PHE A 112 -8.63 5.34 -5.45
CA PHE A 112 -9.20 4.10 -5.98
C PHE A 112 -10.42 3.59 -5.19
N PHE A 113 -10.28 3.38 -3.87
CA PHE A 113 -11.31 2.70 -3.09
C PHE A 113 -12.52 3.58 -2.71
N ILE A 114 -12.29 4.70 -2.02
CA ILE A 114 -13.34 5.57 -1.47
C ILE A 114 -14.19 6.19 -2.58
N ASN A 115 -13.55 6.62 -3.68
CA ASN A 115 -14.28 7.11 -4.86
C ASN A 115 -15.28 6.11 -5.43
N ALA A 116 -15.02 4.80 -5.28
CA ALA A 116 -15.89 3.73 -5.74
C ALA A 116 -16.83 3.17 -4.66
N LEU A 117 -16.60 3.51 -3.38
CA LEU A 117 -17.34 3.00 -2.23
C LEU A 117 -18.86 3.27 -2.32
N THR A 118 -19.24 4.44 -2.84
CA THR A 118 -20.66 4.85 -3.00
C THR A 118 -21.44 3.95 -3.95
N LYS A 119 -20.74 3.20 -4.81
CA LYS A 119 -21.35 2.36 -5.84
C LYS A 119 -21.55 0.92 -5.40
N LYS A 120 -20.66 0.38 -4.55
CA LYS A 120 -20.64 -1.05 -4.24
C LYS A 120 -20.20 -1.35 -2.79
N GLU A 121 -21.08 -2.02 -2.04
CA GLU A 121 -20.81 -2.39 -0.65
C GLU A 121 -19.67 -3.41 -0.48
N ASN A 122 -19.39 -4.23 -1.49
CA ASN A 122 -18.28 -5.19 -1.43
C ASN A 122 -16.93 -4.46 -1.25
N ILE A 123 -16.76 -3.27 -1.83
CA ILE A 123 -15.58 -2.44 -1.66
C ILE A 123 -15.38 -2.09 -0.17
N HIS A 124 -16.46 -1.72 0.53
CA HIS A 124 -16.45 -1.42 1.97
C HIS A 124 -15.86 -2.57 2.77
N ARG A 125 -16.34 -3.80 2.53
CA ARG A 125 -15.83 -5.02 3.20
C ARG A 125 -14.34 -5.24 2.95
N HIS A 126 -13.88 -5.01 1.72
CA HIS A 126 -12.48 -5.21 1.35
C HIS A 126 -11.55 -4.18 1.99
N ILE A 127 -11.95 -2.91 2.05
CA ILE A 127 -11.16 -1.88 2.75
C ILE A 127 -11.08 -2.21 4.24
N LEU A 128 -12.19 -2.57 4.89
CA LEU A 128 -12.20 -2.90 6.31
C LEU A 128 -11.31 -4.13 6.61
N ARG A 129 -11.39 -5.18 5.79
CA ARG A 129 -10.51 -6.35 5.89
C ARG A 129 -9.03 -5.97 5.73
N LEU A 130 -8.70 -5.12 4.77
CA LEU A 130 -7.33 -4.63 4.58
C LEU A 130 -6.84 -3.87 5.83
N LEU A 131 -7.64 -2.95 6.35
CA LEU A 131 -7.30 -2.16 7.53
C LEU A 131 -7.18 -3.01 8.80
N LEU A 132 -7.98 -4.06 8.97
CA LEU A 132 -7.83 -4.99 10.08
C LEU A 132 -6.41 -5.60 10.15
N HIS A 133 -5.78 -5.81 8.99
CA HIS A 133 -4.40 -6.31 8.91
C HIS A 133 -3.36 -5.19 8.98
N LEU A 134 -3.61 -4.04 8.35
CA LEU A 134 -2.60 -3.00 8.14
C LEU A 134 -2.71 -1.76 9.05
N HIS A 135 -3.74 -1.63 9.89
CA HIS A 135 -3.99 -0.44 10.74
C HIS A 135 -2.78 0.02 11.57
N HIS A 136 -1.88 -0.90 11.94
CA HIS A 136 -0.67 -0.56 12.70
C HIS A 136 0.40 0.14 11.86
N LYS A 137 0.38 -0.03 10.53
CA LYS A 137 1.32 0.55 9.56
C LYS A 137 0.76 1.77 8.82
N VAL A 138 -0.55 1.95 8.81
CA VAL A 138 -1.20 3.09 8.13
C VAL A 138 -0.89 4.40 8.86
N ALA A 139 -0.58 5.45 8.10
CA ALA A 139 -0.38 6.81 8.61
C ALA A 139 -1.52 7.21 9.58
N PRO A 140 -1.22 7.70 10.81
CA PRO A 140 -2.25 7.94 11.83
C PRO A 140 -3.35 8.91 11.41
N SER A 141 -3.00 10.04 10.79
CA SER A 141 -3.96 11.02 10.25
C SER A 141 -4.94 10.37 9.28
N LYS A 142 -4.39 9.53 8.41
CA LYS A 142 -5.14 8.83 7.39
C LYS A 142 -6.04 7.77 7.97
N LEU A 143 -5.58 7.02 8.96
CA LEU A 143 -6.37 6.00 9.64
C LEU A 143 -7.61 6.60 10.33
N GLU A 144 -7.45 7.77 10.95
CA GLU A 144 -8.58 8.50 11.55
C GLU A 144 -9.57 9.01 10.50
N SER A 145 -9.08 9.52 9.37
CA SER A 145 -9.91 9.91 8.23
C SER A 145 -10.69 8.72 7.66
N LEU A 146 -10.03 7.57 7.49
CA LEU A 146 -10.65 6.34 6.99
C LEU A 146 -11.68 5.77 7.96
N GLN A 147 -11.43 5.84 9.27
CA GLN A 147 -12.40 5.40 10.27
C GLN A 147 -13.72 6.19 10.13
N LYS A 148 -13.64 7.51 9.96
CA LYS A 148 -14.83 8.35 9.74
C LYS A 148 -15.50 8.05 8.39
N ALA A 149 -14.72 7.90 7.33
CA ALA A 149 -15.24 7.66 5.98
C ALA A 149 -15.92 6.29 5.82
N LEU A 150 -15.51 5.30 6.62
CA LEU A 150 -16.01 3.92 6.58
C LEU A 150 -17.07 3.65 7.65
N GLU A 151 -17.54 4.67 8.37
CA GLU A 151 -18.58 4.52 9.38
C GLU A 151 -19.86 3.91 8.74
N PRO A 152 -20.33 2.74 9.22
CA PRO A 152 -21.49 2.08 8.65
C PRO A 152 -22.76 2.91 8.83
N THR A 153 -23.53 3.03 7.76
CA THR A 153 -24.86 3.62 7.78
C THR A 153 -25.93 2.58 8.14
N LYS A 154 -27.17 3.04 8.39
CA LYS A 154 -28.30 2.14 8.70
C LYS A 154 -28.57 1.13 7.59
N THR A 155 -28.29 1.47 6.33
CA THR A 155 -28.53 0.64 5.15
C THR A 155 -27.43 -0.39 4.86
N ASN A 156 -26.27 -0.29 5.53
CA ASN A 156 -25.21 -1.28 5.38
C ASN A 156 -25.58 -2.61 6.04
N GLY A 157 -25.15 -3.70 5.42
CA GLY A 157 -25.30 -5.06 5.91
C GLY A 157 -24.51 -5.33 7.19
N GLU A 158 -24.92 -6.39 7.89
CA GLU A 158 -24.36 -6.78 9.19
C GLU A 158 -22.85 -7.06 9.11
N ALA A 159 -22.39 -7.73 8.04
CA ALA A 159 -20.97 -8.04 7.84
C ALA A 159 -20.07 -6.79 7.81
N VAL A 160 -20.55 -5.67 7.26
CA VAL A 160 -19.80 -4.39 7.25
C VAL A 160 -19.73 -3.81 8.66
N LYS A 161 -20.85 -3.84 9.38
CA LYS A 161 -20.93 -3.34 10.77
C LYS A 161 -20.01 -4.14 11.69
N GLU A 162 -20.00 -5.47 11.55
CA GLU A 162 -19.12 -6.36 12.30
C GLU A 162 -17.64 -6.06 12.04
N LEU A 163 -17.23 -5.96 10.76
CA LEU A 163 -15.86 -5.63 10.39
C LEU A 163 -15.42 -4.26 10.91
N TYR A 164 -16.30 -3.26 10.88
CA TYR A 164 -16.03 -1.93 11.41
C TYR A 164 -15.87 -1.92 12.94
N ASN A 165 -16.70 -2.69 13.65
CA ASN A 165 -16.59 -2.84 15.10
C ASN A 165 -15.26 -3.49 15.48
N GLN A 166 -14.88 -4.58 14.81
CA GLN A 166 -13.59 -5.23 15.02
C GLN A 166 -12.41 -4.28 14.79
N LEU A 167 -12.48 -3.42 13.76
CA LEU A 167 -11.46 -2.41 13.50
C LEU A 167 -11.41 -1.40 14.64
N SER A 168 -12.57 -0.88 15.06
CA SER A 168 -12.68 0.11 16.15
C SER A 168 -12.11 -0.41 17.47
N GLU A 169 -12.39 -1.67 17.82
CA GLU A 169 -11.83 -2.34 19.00
C GLU A 169 -10.30 -2.43 18.94
N LYS A 170 -9.74 -2.83 17.79
CA LYS A 170 -8.27 -2.88 17.60
C LYS A 170 -7.63 -1.50 17.72
N LEU A 171 -8.27 -0.46 17.20
CA LEU A 171 -7.78 0.92 17.32
C LEU A 171 -7.81 1.42 18.77
N GLN A 172 -8.83 1.06 19.55
CA GLN A 172 -8.92 1.39 20.96
C GLN A 172 -7.84 0.67 21.79
N GLN A 173 -7.61 -0.63 21.54
CA GLN A 173 -6.55 -1.40 22.21
C GLN A 173 -5.16 -0.79 21.98
N LYS A 174 -4.89 -0.29 20.77
CA LYS A 174 -3.64 0.42 20.45
C LYS A 174 -3.51 1.73 21.24
N LYS A 175 -4.59 2.50 21.40
CA LYS A 175 -4.58 3.76 22.17
C LYS A 175 -4.47 3.53 23.68
N ALA A 176 -4.99 2.42 24.20
CA ALA A 176 -4.96 2.08 25.62
C ALA A 176 -3.63 1.46 26.10
N SER A 177 -2.78 1.01 25.18
CA SER A 177 -1.47 0.46 25.52
C SER A 177 -0.46 1.60 25.75
N PRO A 178 0.19 1.69 26.92
CA PRO A 178 1.27 2.66 27.16
C PRO A 178 2.40 2.45 26.14
N PRO A 179 3.15 3.49 25.74
CA PRO A 179 4.42 3.26 25.06
C PRO A 179 5.29 2.38 25.98
N ALA A 180 5.72 1.23 25.46
CA ALA A 180 6.70 0.41 26.15
C ALA A 180 7.87 1.32 26.52
N ALA A 181 8.28 1.29 27.79
CA ALA A 181 9.45 2.00 28.26
C ALA A 181 10.61 1.72 27.29
N GLU A 182 11.28 2.78 26.84
CA GLU A 182 12.51 2.68 26.06
C GLU A 182 13.41 1.64 26.76
N PRO A 183 13.95 0.64 26.04
CA PRO A 183 14.99 -0.17 26.63
C PRO A 183 16.13 0.77 26.98
N GLU A 184 16.33 0.98 28.28
CA GLU A 184 17.49 1.63 28.86
C GLU A 184 18.72 1.11 28.09
N PRO A 185 19.57 1.98 27.53
CA PRO A 185 20.73 1.50 26.80
C PRO A 185 21.56 0.70 27.79
N ALA A 186 21.66 -0.62 27.55
CA ALA A 186 22.54 -1.46 28.33
C ALA A 186 23.94 -0.83 28.28
N ALA A 187 24.37 -0.27 29.40
CA ALA A 187 25.71 0.23 29.57
C ALA A 187 26.66 -0.97 29.37
N MET A 188 27.17 -1.14 28.15
CA MET A 188 28.28 -2.00 27.88
C MET A 188 29.53 -1.32 28.44
N ASP A 189 29.72 -1.42 29.76
CA ASP A 189 31.03 -1.19 30.38
C ASP A 189 31.95 -2.34 29.94
N LEU A 190 32.60 -2.15 28.79
CA LEU A 190 33.78 -2.93 28.41
C LEU A 190 34.95 -2.48 29.30
N PRO A 191 35.56 -3.36 30.12
CA PRO A 191 36.75 -3.00 30.84
C PRO A 191 37.90 -2.83 29.83
N LEU A 192 38.28 -1.58 29.56
CA LEU A 192 39.49 -1.25 28.82
C LEU A 192 40.69 -1.67 29.67
N TYR A 193 41.33 -2.78 29.30
CA TYR A 193 42.66 -3.12 29.82
C TYR A 193 43.65 -2.05 29.35
N SER A 194 44.15 -1.25 30.28
CA SER A 194 45.23 -0.31 30.02
C SER A 194 46.55 -1.06 29.92
N VAL A 195 47.24 -0.92 28.78
CA VAL A 195 48.58 -1.45 28.58
C VAL A 195 49.59 -0.40 29.09
N PRO A 196 50.52 -0.73 30.00
CA PRO A 196 51.53 0.21 30.45
C PRO A 196 52.60 0.41 29.38
N THR A 197 52.86 1.66 28.98
CA THR A 197 54.01 2.03 28.16
C THR A 197 55.30 2.02 28.99
N PRO A 198 56.42 1.48 28.48
CA PRO A 198 57.68 1.46 29.20
C PRO A 198 58.36 2.84 29.23
N PRO A 199 59.19 3.13 30.25
CA PRO A 199 59.82 4.42 30.43
C PRO A 199 60.94 4.65 29.41
N VAL A 200 60.98 5.87 28.88
CA VAL A 200 62.05 6.38 28.03
C VAL A 200 63.28 6.65 28.89
N VAL A 201 64.43 6.11 28.48
CA VAL A 201 65.77 6.50 28.98
C VAL A 201 66.53 7.14 27.82
#